data_AF-A0A067DGL9-F1
#
_entry.id   AF-A0A067DGL9-F1
#
_cell.length_a   1.000
_cell.length_b   1.000
_cell.length_c   1.000
_cell.angle_alpha   90.00
_cell.angle_beta   90.00
_cell.angle_gamma   90.00
#
_symmetry.space_group_name_H-M   'P 1'
#
loop_
_entity.id
_entity.type
_entity.pdbx_description
1 polymer ?
#
loop_
_entity_poly.entity_id
_entity_poly.type
_entity_poly.pdbx_seq_one_letter_code
_entity_poly.pdbx_strand_id
1 'polypeptide(L)'
;MKIIITYHYIIISHIISLTTPRDACVSSTVCPIFKSAADSDSVWEKFLPSDYKQIISNSVSDSSFITSLSKKDLYFHLCHNPIIINNESGKKCYMAGASSLCIAWGDTPKYWKWTSLPQLRFLEVAKLNFVCWLY
;
A
#
# COMPACT_ATOMS: atom_id res chain seq x y z
N MET A 1 30.39 7.46 -24.78
CA MET A 1 28.91 7.45 -24.87
C MET A 1 28.21 6.88 -23.63
N LYS A 2 28.66 5.75 -23.03
CA LYS A 2 28.06 5.17 -21.80
C LYS A 2 28.01 6.13 -20.60
N ILE A 3 29.07 6.89 -20.34
CA ILE A 3 29.17 7.80 -19.17
C ILE A 3 28.10 8.91 -19.18
N ILE A 4 27.82 9.49 -20.36
CA ILE A 4 26.82 10.56 -20.51
C ILE A 4 25.41 10.03 -20.24
N ILE A 5 25.09 8.82 -20.68
CA ILE A 5 23.80 8.17 -20.45
C ILE A 5 23.61 7.88 -18.95
N THR A 6 24.66 7.42 -18.26
CA THR A 6 24.63 7.19 -16.81
C THR A 6 24.39 8.47 -16.01
N TYR A 7 24.99 9.60 -16.41
CA TYR A 7 24.81 10.86 -15.71
C TYR A 7 23.38 11.40 -15.82
N HIS A 8 22.79 11.36 -17.03
CA HIS A 8 21.39 11.75 -17.23
C HIS A 8 20.45 10.85 -16.44
N TYR A 9 20.70 9.53 -16.42
CA TYR A 9 19.93 8.58 -15.62
C TYR A 9 19.89 8.97 -14.13
N ILE A 10 21.05 9.26 -13.52
CA ILE A 10 21.13 9.59 -12.09
C ILE A 10 20.32 10.86 -11.76
N ILE A 11 20.43 11.90 -12.59
CA ILE A 11 19.70 13.15 -12.39
C ILE A 11 18.20 12.94 -12.56
N ILE A 12 17.78 12.21 -13.61
CA ILE A 12 16.37 11.93 -13.87
C ILE A 12 15.76 11.14 -12.70
N SER A 13 16.41 10.07 -12.23
CA SER A 13 15.95 9.32 -11.06
C SER A 13 15.88 10.21 -9.82
N HIS A 14 16.87 11.08 -9.59
CA HIS A 14 16.85 11.98 -8.44
C HIS A 14 15.67 12.94 -8.48
N ILE A 15 15.43 13.60 -9.62
CA ILE A 15 14.30 14.51 -9.80
C ILE A 15 12.98 13.77 -9.57
N ILE A 16 12.79 12.61 -10.21
CA ILE A 16 11.55 11.82 -10.08
C ILE A 16 11.34 11.38 -8.62
N SER A 17 12.39 11.03 -7.89
CA SER A 17 12.29 10.64 -6.47
C SER A 17 11.76 11.74 -5.54
N LEU A 18 11.76 13.00 -6.00
CA LEU A 18 11.22 14.16 -5.29
C LEU A 18 9.78 14.50 -5.71
N THR A 19 9.20 13.74 -6.63
CA THR A 19 7.82 13.93 -7.13
C THR A 19 6.84 12.97 -6.46
N THR A 20 5.63 12.81 -7.01
CA THR A 20 4.68 11.81 -6.53
C THR A 20 4.81 10.47 -7.27
N PRO A 21 4.35 9.34 -6.68
CA PRO A 21 4.30 8.05 -7.38
C PRO A 21 3.53 8.09 -8.71
N ARG A 22 2.51 8.97 -8.81
CA ARG A 22 1.76 9.22 -10.04
C ARG A 22 2.66 9.85 -11.11
N ASP A 23 3.41 10.88 -10.74
CA ASP A 23 4.31 11.58 -11.67
C ASP A 23 5.43 10.67 -12.17
N ALA A 24 5.94 9.78 -11.31
CA ALA A 24 6.88 8.74 -11.71
C ALA A 24 6.28 7.79 -12.77
N CYS A 25 5.03 7.36 -12.57
CA CYS A 25 4.34 6.53 -13.56
C CYS A 25 4.16 7.25 -14.91
N VAL A 26 3.76 8.52 -14.89
CA VAL A 26 3.63 9.33 -16.11
C VAL A 26 4.99 9.50 -16.80
N SER A 27 6.02 9.83 -16.02
CA SER A 27 7.41 9.95 -16.49
C SER A 27 7.88 8.68 -17.19
N SER A 28 7.50 7.50 -16.69
CA SER A 28 7.90 6.22 -17.29
C SER A 28 7.40 6.01 -18.73
N THR A 29 6.37 6.74 -19.15
CA THR A 29 5.78 6.63 -20.51
C THR A 29 6.46 7.51 -21.54
N VAL A 30 7.36 8.41 -21.14
CA VAL A 30 7.96 9.40 -22.03
C VAL A 30 8.98 8.77 -22.98
N CYS A 31 9.98 8.06 -22.45
CA CYS A 31 11.00 7.38 -23.24
C CYS A 31 11.72 6.29 -22.43
N PRO A 32 12.54 5.42 -23.05
CA PRO A 32 13.20 4.31 -22.34
C PRO A 32 14.12 4.74 -21.19
N ILE A 33 14.79 5.89 -21.30
CA ILE A 33 15.67 6.41 -20.23
C ILE A 33 14.82 6.83 -19.04
N PHE A 34 13.74 7.57 -19.28
CA PHE A 34 12.80 7.96 -18.24
C PHE A 34 12.10 6.75 -17.63
N LYS A 35 11.72 5.74 -18.43
CA LYS A 35 11.18 4.48 -17.94
C LYS A 35 12.13 3.80 -16.96
N SER A 36 13.38 3.58 -17.39
CA SER A 36 14.39 2.93 -16.55
C SER A 36 14.66 3.73 -15.26
N ALA A 37 14.69 5.06 -15.34
CA ALA A 37 14.95 5.93 -14.21
C ALA A 37 13.75 6.04 -13.25
N ALA A 38 12.52 6.06 -13.78
CA ALA A 38 11.28 6.15 -13.01
C ALA A 38 10.91 4.83 -12.33
N ASP A 39 11.27 3.70 -12.92
CA ASP A 39 11.01 2.36 -12.39
C ASP A 39 12.13 1.87 -11.45
N SER A 40 13.13 2.70 -11.15
CA SER A 40 14.27 2.30 -10.33
C SER A 40 13.92 2.22 -8.84
N ASP A 41 14.49 1.23 -8.15
CA ASP A 41 14.29 1.07 -6.70
C ASP A 41 14.72 2.30 -5.90
N SER A 42 15.71 3.06 -6.37
CA SER A 42 16.15 4.32 -5.73
C SER A 42 15.05 5.39 -5.69
N VAL A 43 14.17 5.42 -6.70
CA VAL A 43 12.99 6.30 -6.74
C VAL A 43 11.92 5.77 -5.80
N TRP A 44 11.55 4.50 -5.95
CA TRP A 44 10.43 3.93 -5.21
C TRP A 44 10.72 3.74 -3.72
N GLU A 45 11.99 3.60 -3.30
CA GLU A 45 12.38 3.64 -1.88
C GLU A 45 11.99 4.96 -1.20
N LYS A 46 11.97 6.10 -1.93
CA LYS A 46 11.53 7.40 -1.39
C LYS A 46 10.02 7.52 -1.24
N PHE A 47 9.27 6.74 -2.00
CA PHE A 47 7.79 6.71 -1.95
C PHE A 47 7.26 5.75 -0.89
N LEU A 48 8.07 4.78 -0.46
CA LEU A 48 7.69 3.86 0.59
C LEU A 48 7.67 4.54 1.97
N PRO A 49 6.77 4.12 2.87
CA PRO A 49 6.78 4.57 4.26
C PRO A 49 8.12 4.25 4.94
N SER A 50 8.68 5.14 5.75
CA SER A 50 9.99 4.93 6.39
C SER A 50 10.10 3.65 7.24
N ASP A 51 8.97 3.15 7.74
CA ASP A 51 8.83 1.94 8.54
C ASP A 51 8.46 0.69 7.73
N TYR A 52 8.46 0.75 6.39
CA TYR A 52 8.05 -0.39 5.55
C TYR A 52 8.80 -1.69 5.88
N LYS A 53 10.07 -1.62 6.30
CA LYS A 53 10.85 -2.80 6.69
C LYS A 53 10.29 -3.49 7.93
N GLN A 54 9.84 -2.71 8.91
CA GLN A 54 9.20 -3.22 10.13
C GLN A 54 7.81 -3.79 9.81
N ILE A 55 7.10 -3.13 8.90
CA ILE A 55 5.82 -3.58 8.38
C ILE A 55 5.96 -4.99 7.73
N ILE A 56 7.00 -5.18 6.90
CA ILE A 56 7.29 -6.48 6.28
C ILE A 56 7.68 -7.53 7.33
N SER A 57 8.54 -7.19 8.29
CA SER A 57 8.99 -8.15 9.31
C SER A 57 7.85 -8.64 10.21
N ASN A 58 6.83 -7.81 10.42
CA ASN A 58 5.67 -8.16 11.24
C ASN A 58 4.57 -8.91 10.46
N SER A 59 4.70 -9.05 9.14
CA SER A 59 3.75 -9.81 8.31
C SER A 59 3.98 -11.31 8.50
N VAL A 60 2.94 -12.00 9.00
CA VAL A 60 3.02 -13.40 9.48
C VAL A 60 3.01 -14.44 8.34
N SER A 61 2.64 -14.06 7.11
CA SER A 61 2.30 -15.06 6.07
C SER A 61 3.15 -15.08 4.81
N ASP A 62 3.86 -14.01 4.41
CA ASP A 62 4.50 -13.95 3.07
C ASP A 62 5.82 -13.16 3.02
N SER A 63 6.60 -13.13 4.11
CA SER A 63 7.81 -12.28 4.18
C SER A 63 8.83 -12.58 3.07
N SER A 64 8.99 -13.85 2.66
CA SER A 64 9.89 -14.25 1.58
C SER A 64 9.47 -13.69 0.22
N PHE A 65 8.18 -13.78 -0.12
CA PHE A 65 7.64 -13.20 -1.36
C PHE A 65 7.79 -11.67 -1.36
N ILE A 66 7.41 -11.02 -0.25
CA ILE A 66 7.43 -9.55 -0.15
C ILE A 66 8.86 -8.99 -0.22
N THR A 67 9.85 -9.69 0.36
CA THR A 67 11.26 -9.28 0.28
C THR A 67 11.87 -9.43 -1.12
N SER A 68 11.26 -10.23 -1.99
CA SER A 68 11.72 -10.46 -3.37
C SER A 68 11.16 -9.44 -4.39
N LEU A 69 10.15 -8.66 -4.00
CA LEU A 69 9.52 -7.66 -4.87
C LEU A 69 10.45 -6.46 -5.11
N SER A 70 10.33 -5.87 -6.30
CA SER A 70 10.87 -4.53 -6.55
C SER A 70 10.23 -3.52 -5.60
N LYS A 71 10.87 -2.37 -5.36
CA LYS A 71 10.29 -1.33 -4.49
C LYS A 71 8.99 -0.77 -5.03
N LYS A 72 8.88 -0.73 -6.36
CA LYS A 72 7.65 -0.35 -7.06
C LYS A 72 6.54 -1.35 -6.80
N ASP A 73 6.81 -2.63 -6.98
CA ASP A 73 5.80 -3.69 -6.75
C ASP A 73 5.44 -3.79 -5.28
N LEU A 74 6.40 -3.60 -4.38
CA LEU A 74 6.16 -3.51 -2.94
C LEU A 74 5.23 -2.33 -2.60
N TYR A 75 5.45 -1.16 -3.19
CA TYR A 75 4.58 0.00 -2.99
C TYR A 75 3.14 -0.33 -3.38
N PHE A 76 2.94 -0.89 -4.58
CA PHE A 76 1.60 -1.30 -5.01
C PHE A 76 1.04 -2.42 -4.13
N HIS A 77 1.85 -3.39 -3.73
CA HIS A 77 1.41 -4.46 -2.84
C HIS A 77 0.90 -3.90 -1.50
N LEU A 78 1.60 -2.94 -0.90
CA LEU A 78 1.17 -2.27 0.34
C LEU A 78 -0.10 -1.42 0.13
N CYS A 79 -0.27 -0.80 -1.03
CA CYS A 79 -1.51 -0.09 -1.37
C CYS A 79 -2.72 -1.03 -1.45
N HIS A 80 -2.52 -2.25 -1.98
CA HIS A 80 -3.59 -3.25 -2.10
C HIS A 80 -3.80 -4.07 -0.81
N ASN A 81 -2.75 -4.23 0.00
CA ASN A 81 -2.73 -4.99 1.25
C ASN A 81 -2.28 -4.10 2.42
N PRO A 82 -3.11 -3.14 2.84
CA PRO A 82 -2.75 -2.21 3.91
C PRO A 82 -2.65 -2.92 5.25
N ILE A 83 -1.50 -2.72 5.91
CA ILE A 83 -1.16 -3.37 7.18
C ILE A 83 -1.59 -2.47 8.33
N ILE A 84 -2.40 -2.97 9.25
CA ILE A 84 -2.98 -2.20 10.36
C ILE A 84 -1.93 -2.05 11.47
N ILE A 85 -1.52 -0.82 11.80
CA ILE A 85 -0.65 -0.55 12.95
C ILE A 85 -1.26 0.57 13.80
N ASN A 86 -1.87 0.22 14.93
CA ASN A 86 -2.54 1.18 15.80
C ASN A 86 -1.52 2.00 16.62
N ASN A 87 -1.75 3.30 16.84
CA ASN A 87 -1.06 4.08 17.87
C ASN A 87 -1.90 5.29 18.33
N GLU A 88 -2.15 5.37 19.64
CA GLU A 88 -3.09 6.23 20.37
C GLU A 88 -2.76 7.74 20.41
N SER A 89 -2.00 8.28 19.44
CA SER A 89 -1.40 9.63 19.57
C SER A 89 -1.54 10.55 18.34
N GLY A 90 -2.55 10.34 17.48
CA GLY A 90 -2.76 11.20 16.29
C GLY A 90 -1.85 10.85 15.10
N LYS A 91 -1.45 9.58 14.99
CA LYS A 91 -0.58 9.02 13.95
C LYS A 91 -1.35 8.08 13.02
N LYS A 92 -0.80 7.91 11.80
CA LYS A 92 -1.14 7.01 10.68
C LYS A 92 -2.51 6.29 10.76
N CYS A 93 -3.40 6.63 9.84
CA CYS A 93 -4.69 5.97 9.65
C CYS A 93 -4.54 4.72 8.78
N TYR A 94 -5.05 3.59 9.29
CA TYR A 94 -5.12 2.32 8.57
C TYR A 94 -6.58 1.90 8.44
N MET A 95 -6.95 1.41 7.26
CA MET A 95 -8.25 0.77 7.06
C MET A 95 -8.13 -0.71 7.37
N ALA A 96 -8.88 -1.16 8.38
CA ALA A 96 -9.07 -2.56 8.73
C ALA A 96 -10.36 -3.11 8.12
N GLY A 97 -10.35 -4.37 7.71
CA GLY A 97 -11.56 -5.05 7.24
C GLY A 97 -12.44 -5.42 8.43
N ALA A 98 -13.75 -5.44 8.25
CA ALA A 98 -14.68 -5.77 9.33
C ALA A 98 -14.41 -7.16 9.93
N SER A 99 -13.98 -8.13 9.11
CA SER A 99 -13.63 -9.49 9.54
C SER A 99 -12.40 -9.57 10.46
N SER A 100 -11.55 -8.54 10.45
CA SER A 100 -10.38 -8.46 11.34
C SER A 100 -10.69 -7.78 12.67
N LEU A 101 -11.92 -7.32 12.89
CA LEU A 101 -12.36 -6.62 14.09
C LEU A 101 -13.20 -7.54 14.98
N CYS A 102 -13.03 -7.41 16.30
CA CYS A 102 -13.95 -8.01 17.25
C CYS A 102 -15.22 -7.15 17.32
N ILE A 103 -16.25 -7.53 16.56
CA ILE A 103 -17.52 -6.80 16.50
C ILE A 103 -18.48 -7.39 17.54
N ALA A 104 -18.99 -6.54 18.42
CA ALA A 104 -20.01 -6.95 19.40
C ALA A 104 -21.23 -7.55 18.69
N TRP A 105 -21.58 -8.78 19.06
CA TRP A 105 -22.62 -9.58 18.43
C TRP A 105 -22.45 -9.75 16.91
N GLY A 106 -21.21 -9.68 16.40
CA GLY A 106 -20.92 -9.81 14.97
C GLY A 106 -21.38 -11.15 14.37
N ASP A 107 -21.49 -12.18 15.20
CA ASP A 107 -22.04 -13.49 14.86
C ASP A 107 -23.58 -13.55 14.83
N THR A 108 -24.26 -12.49 15.27
CA THR A 108 -25.71 -12.45 15.43
C THR A 108 -26.37 -11.81 14.21
N PRO A 109 -27.05 -12.59 13.34
CA PRO A 109 -27.57 -12.10 12.04
C PRO A 109 -28.65 -11.02 12.17
N LYS A 110 -29.32 -10.95 13.34
CA LYS A 110 -30.29 -9.92 13.67
C LYS A 110 -29.67 -8.52 13.64
N TYR A 111 -28.41 -8.41 14.06
CA TYR A 111 -27.71 -7.14 14.20
C TYR A 111 -26.77 -6.89 13.02
N TRP A 112 -26.07 -7.92 12.54
CA TRP A 112 -25.08 -7.79 11.47
C TRP A 112 -25.35 -8.73 10.32
N LYS A 113 -25.16 -8.24 9.10
CA LYS A 113 -25.16 -9.04 7.88
C LYS A 113 -23.78 -8.99 7.26
N TRP A 114 -23.09 -10.13 7.22
CA TRP A 114 -21.85 -10.28 6.47
C TRP A 114 -22.17 -10.46 4.99
N THR A 115 -21.50 -9.68 4.14
CA THR A 115 -21.66 -9.77 2.68
C THR A 115 -20.31 -9.66 2.01
N SER A 116 -20.15 -10.38 0.90
CA SER A 116 -19.03 -10.16 -0.01
C SER A 116 -19.46 -9.16 -1.08
N LEU A 117 -18.61 -8.15 -1.32
CA LEU A 117 -18.81 -7.19 -2.39
C LEU A 117 -17.58 -7.26 -3.29
N PRO A 118 -17.68 -7.83 -4.51
CA PRO A 118 -16.53 -8.03 -5.41
C PRO A 118 -15.79 -6.74 -5.78
N GLN A 119 -16.47 -5.59 -5.65
CA GLN A 119 -15.92 -4.27 -5.96
C GLN A 119 -15.18 -3.64 -4.77
N LEU A 120 -15.30 -4.21 -3.56
CA LEU A 120 -14.66 -3.68 -2.37
C LEU A 120 -13.33 -4.39 -2.10
N ARG A 121 -12.38 -3.61 -1.58
CA ARG A 121 -11.04 -4.07 -1.15
C ARG A 121 -11.04 -5.15 -0.07
N PHE A 122 -12.17 -5.36 0.61
CA PHE A 122 -12.33 -6.39 1.63
C PHE A 122 -13.26 -7.47 1.11
N LEU A 123 -12.80 -8.71 1.17
CA LEU A 123 -13.55 -9.91 0.77
C LEU A 123 -14.89 -10.03 1.50
N GLU A 124 -14.94 -9.56 2.74
CA GLU A 124 -16.10 -9.62 3.60
C GLU A 124 -16.30 -8.28 4.32
N VAL A 125 -17.51 -7.76 4.27
CA VAL A 125 -17.90 -6.52 4.94
C VAL A 125 -19.11 -6.76 5.82
N ALA A 126 -19.13 -6.14 7.00
CA ALA A 126 -20.25 -6.20 7.93
C ALA A 126 -21.20 -5.03 7.67
N LYS A 127 -22.45 -5.34 7.34
CA LYS A 127 -23.55 -4.38 7.26
C LYS A 127 -24.35 -4.41 8.56
N LEU A 128 -24.45 -3.27 9.24
CA LEU A 128 -25.32 -3.12 10.40
C LEU A 128 -26.78 -3.08 9.93
N ASN A 129 -27.63 -3.93 10.50
CA ASN A 129 -29.06 -4.00 10.17
C ASN A 129 -29.88 -3.04 11.06
N PHE A 130 -29.96 -3.33 12.35
CA PHE A 130 -30.72 -2.52 13.31
C PHE A 130 -30.19 -2.75 14.72
N VAL A 131 -29.94 -1.69 15.48
CA VAL A 131 -29.53 -1.76 16.88
C VAL A 131 -30.18 -0.62 17.67
N CYS A 132 -30.50 -0.86 18.94
CA CYS A 132 -31.16 0.11 19.81
C CYS A 132 -30.21 0.80 20.82
N TRP A 133 -28.92 0.46 20.80
CA TRP A 133 -27.91 0.91 21.77
C TRP A 133 -26.77 1.74 21.16
N LEU A 134 -26.75 1.94 19.84
CA LEU A 134 -25.91 2.95 19.18
C LEU A 134 -26.80 4.19 18.98
N TYR A 135 -26.87 5.03 20.02
CA TYR A 135 -27.46 6.37 19.99
C TYR A 135 -26.36 7.41 20.09
#